data_AF-A0A560PSC0-F1
#
_entry.id   AF-A0A560PSC0-F1
#
_cell.length_a   1.000
_cell.length_b   1.000
_cell.length_c   1.000
_cell.angle_alpha   90.00
_cell.angle_beta   90.00
_cell.angle_gamma   90.00
#
_symmetry.space_group_name_H-M   'P 1'
#
loop_
_entity.id
_entity.type
_entity.pdbx_description
1 polymer ?
#
loop_
_entity_poly.entity_id
_entity_poly.type
_entity_poly.pdbx_seq_one_letter_code
_entity_poly.pdbx_strand_id
1 'polypeptide(L)' 'MALTDNAVRLAKPRAKDYTLPDYNGLALFVNTKGDKYWHFRFSWADK' A
#
# COMPACT_ATOMS: atom_id res chain seq x y z
N MET A 1 7.79 0.09 8.56
CA MET A 1 9.15 -0.02 7.97
C MET A 1 9.03 0.51 6.56
N ALA A 2 9.93 1.40 6.13
CA ALA A 2 9.82 1.97 4.79
C ALA A 2 9.87 0.87 3.72
N LEU A 3 8.99 0.93 2.73
CA LEU A 3 9.07 0.01 1.61
C LEU A 3 10.28 0.34 0.75
N THR A 4 10.91 -0.70 0.21
CA THR A 4 11.94 -0.52 -0.81
C THR A 4 11.29 -0.50 -2.18
N ASP A 5 11.93 0.20 -3.11
CA ASP A 5 11.51 0.22 -4.52
C ASP A 5 11.42 -1.20 -5.12
N ASN A 6 12.32 -2.11 -4.72
CA ASN A 6 12.24 -3.53 -5.09
C ASN A 6 10.97 -4.20 -4.56
N ALA A 7 10.58 -3.96 -3.30
CA ALA A 7 9.35 -4.52 -2.75
C ALA A 7 8.11 -4.01 -3.49
N VAL A 8 8.08 -2.72 -3.86
CA VAL A 8 7.01 -2.11 -4.66
C VAL A 8 6.92 -2.75 -6.05
N ARG A 9 8.07 -2.94 -6.73
CA ARG A 9 8.11 -3.57 -8.07
C ARG A 9 7.67 -5.03 -8.03
N LEU A 10 8.15 -5.80 -7.05
CA LEU A 10 7.86 -7.22 -6.91
C LEU A 10 6.45 -7.53 -6.37
N ALA A 11 5.72 -6.53 -5.86
CA ALA A 11 4.34 -6.71 -5.44
C ALA A 11 3.45 -7.15 -6.62
N LYS A 12 2.83 -8.32 -6.50
CA LYS A 12 1.96 -8.93 -7.52
C LYS A 12 0.53 -9.01 -7.02
N PRO A 13 -0.47 -8.91 -7.91
CA PRO A 13 -1.86 -9.19 -7.57
C PRO A 13 -2.04 -10.54 -6.88
N ARG A 14 -3.02 -10.58 -5.98
CA ARG A 14 -3.44 -11.80 -5.27
C ARG A 14 -4.91 -12.05 -5.55
N ALA A 15 -5.45 -13.14 -5.00
CA ALA A 15 -6.88 -13.45 -5.08
C ALA A 15 -7.77 -12.39 -4.39
N LYS A 16 -7.20 -11.56 -3.53
CA LYS A 16 -7.87 -10.44 -2.86
C LYS A 16 -6.95 -9.23 -2.81
N ASP A 17 -7.55 -8.05 -2.91
CA ASP A 17 -6.85 -6.78 -2.70
C ASP A 17 -6.15 -6.76 -1.35
N TYR A 18 -4.96 -6.18 -1.33
CA TYR A 18 -4.14 -6.12 -0.13
C TYR A 18 -3.33 -4.84 -0.06
N THR A 19 -2.75 -4.59 1.10
CA THR A 19 -1.97 -3.39 1.38
C THR A 19 -0.64 -3.78 1.98
N LEU A 20 0.43 -3.20 1.45
CA LEU A 20 1.79 -3.28 1.99
C LEU A 20 2.05 -2.01 2.80
N PRO A 21 2.17 -2.09 4.14
CA PRO A 21 2.42 -0.92 4.96
C PRO A 21 3.82 -0.36 4.71
N ASP A 22 3.91 0.96 4.60
CA ASP A 22 5.16 1.70 4.61
C ASP A 22 5.37 2.33 6.00
N TYR A 23 5.47 3.66 6.07
CA TYR A 23 5.72 4.44 7.26
C TYR A 23 4.73 5.62 7.37
N ASN A 24 4.43 6.05 8.60
CA ASN A 24 3.56 7.19 8.90
C ASN A 24 2.19 7.17 8.21
N GLY A 25 1.57 6.01 8.08
CA GLY A 25 0.23 5.88 7.47
C GLY A 25 0.25 5.75 5.94
N LEU A 26 1.41 5.90 5.29
CA LEU A 26 1.57 5.57 3.88
C LEU A 26 1.57 4.05 3.69
N ALA A 27 0.94 3.58 2.62
CA ALA A 27 0.94 2.18 2.25
C ALA A 27 0.69 2.00 0.75
N LEU A 28 1.26 0.94 0.18
CA LEU A 28 0.99 0.55 -1.21
C LEU A 28 -0.21 -0.39 -1.24
N PHE A 29 -1.30 0.04 -1.86
CA PHE A 29 -2.44 -0.79 -2.18
C PHE A 29 -2.22 -1.48 -3.53
N VAL A 30 -2.53 -2.77 -3.59
CA VAL A 30 -2.42 -3.59 -4.80
C VAL A 30 -3.76 -4.29 -5.02
N ASN A 31 -4.41 -4.01 -6.15
CA ASN A 31 -5.67 -4.65 -6.48
C ASN A 31 -5.45 -6.02 -7.16
N THR A 32 -6.52 -6.80 -7.23
CA THR A 32 -6.59 -8.10 -7.94
C THR A 32 -6.26 -8.00 -9.44
N LYS A 33 -6.32 -6.82 -10.06
CA LYS A 33 -6.10 -6.61 -11.50
C LYS A 33 -4.65 -6.29 -11.89
N GLY A 34 -3.82 -5.82 -10.97
CA GLY A 34 -2.46 -5.34 -11.31
C GLY A 34 -2.15 -3.93 -10.88
N ASP A 35 -3.18 -3.12 -10.64
CA ASP A 35 -3.01 -1.71 -10.36
C ASP A 35 -2.43 -1.51 -8.97
N LYS A 36 -1.56 -0.52 -8.85
CA LYS A 36 -0.89 -0.14 -7.62
C LYS A 36 -1.18 1.31 -7.33
N TYR A 37 -1.62 1.59 -6.11
CA TYR A 37 -1.94 2.94 -5.65
C TYR A 37 -1.28 3.20 -4.31
N TRP A 38 -0.84 4.44 -4.09
CA TRP A 38 -0.44 4.87 -2.76
C TRP A 38 -1.68 5.31 -1.99
N HIS A 39 -1.91 4.68 -0.84
CA HIS A 39 -2.92 5.10 0.12
C HIS A 39 -2.23 5.74 1.32
N PHE A 40 -2.80 6.84 1.80
CA PHE A 40 -2.35 7.50 3.02
C PHE A 40 -3.48 7.49 4.03
N ARG A 41 -3.25 6.83 5.17
CA ARG A 41 -4.17 6.84 6.30
C ARG A 41 -3.77 7.95 7.23
N PHE A 42 -4.70 8.87 7.47
CA PHE A 42 -4.57 9.92 8.47
C PHE A 42 -5.90 10.09 9.18
N SER A 43 -5.80 10.66 10.37
CA SER A 43 -6.96 11.18 11.09
C SER A 43 -6.79 12.68 11.25
N TRP A 44 -7.89 13.41 11.17
CA TRP A 44 -7.93 14.86 11.35
C TRP A 44 -8.92 15.19 12.45
N ALA A 45 -8.43 15.86 13.51
CA ALA A 45 -9.24 16.23 14.67
C ALA A 45 -10.03 15.04 15.27
N ASP A 46 -9.31 13.96 15.59
CA ASP A 46 -9.85 12.71 16.14
C ASP A 46 -10.92 12.00 15.28
N LYS A 47 -10.91 12.26 13.96
CA LYS A 47 -11.76 11.58 12.96
C LYS A 47 -10.95 10.95 11.85
#